data_AF-A0A235C0F0-F1
#
_entry.id   AF-A0A235C0F0-F1
#
_cell.length_a   1.000
_cell.length_b   1.000
_cell.length_c   1.000
_cell.angle_alpha   90.00
_cell.angle_beta   90.00
_cell.angle_gamma   90.00
#
_symmetry.space_group_name_H-M   'P 1'
#
loop_
_entity.id
_entity.type
_entity.pdbx_description
1 polymer ?
#
loop_
_entity_poly.entity_id
_entity_poly.type
_entity_poly.pdbx_seq_one_letter_code
_entity_poly.pdbx_strand_id
1 'polypeptide(L)'
;MSRLDEARKVAQELLESLETSRAPIEAILMKTKRLARLMRDTDAQTWLDLETRGYPDSFNPEQLGSCKKYALAAGRITSDGKYYFISLPKFEAQGKSDEALIDALRSSRPIATKAKDFLEKSATEALLESQLNQQVQQKKNYVDNQALFASLKSALHNYATDIYLSIELGDVAEEIFEQARGDVDSFVRIHCSKAAEQLVAINERLHEDLPESRAAALTSCRRLLMTVADSLFPPQDQPWTDSNRKTRKVGSEEYKNRLLAYVEQKISSDSSFSIIVSEIEHLAARLDAVYKKVCKGVHADVSKEEARLAVIHTYLFLGEIARLSKKPKSGGGEQQTV
;
A
#
# COMPACT_ATOMS: atom_id res chain seq x y z
N MET A 1 11.71 -6.51 -17.52
CA MET A 1 11.23 -6.71 -16.14
C MET A 1 11.14 -5.35 -15.49
N SER A 2 9.96 -5.03 -14.95
CA SER A 2 9.79 -3.85 -14.11
C SER A 2 10.59 -4.03 -12.83
N ARG A 3 11.04 -2.92 -12.23
CA ARG A 3 11.70 -2.92 -10.91
C ARG A 3 10.84 -3.59 -9.83
N LEU A 4 9.51 -3.44 -9.93
CA LEU A 4 8.55 -4.04 -8.99
C LEU A 4 8.49 -5.57 -9.15
N ASP A 5 8.59 -6.09 -10.38
CA ASP A 5 8.67 -7.54 -10.63
C ASP A 5 9.93 -8.14 -9.98
N GLU A 6 11.06 -7.45 -10.11
CA GLU A 6 12.31 -7.85 -9.47
C GLU A 6 12.21 -7.80 -7.94
N ALA A 7 11.60 -6.74 -7.39
CA ALA A 7 11.37 -6.60 -5.96
C ALA A 7 10.48 -7.73 -5.42
N ARG A 8 9.42 -8.10 -6.14
CA ARG A 8 8.52 -9.20 -5.78
C ARG A 8 9.27 -10.52 -5.72
N LYS A 9 10.06 -10.83 -6.74
CA LYS A 9 10.87 -12.06 -6.79
C LYS A 9 11.86 -12.12 -5.63
N VAL A 10 12.55 -11.01 -5.35
CA VAL A 10 13.49 -10.95 -4.22
C VAL A 10 12.77 -11.11 -2.88
N ALA A 11 11.58 -10.52 -2.70
CA ALA A 11 10.78 -10.66 -1.49
C ALA A 11 10.31 -12.12 -1.27
N GLN A 12 9.82 -12.80 -2.31
CA GLN A 12 9.41 -14.21 -2.24
C GLN A 12 10.59 -15.12 -1.86
N GLU A 13 11.73 -14.98 -2.55
CA GLU A 13 12.94 -15.75 -2.23
C GLU A 13 13.45 -15.47 -0.80
N LEU A 14 13.30 -14.24 -0.32
CA LEU A 14 13.71 -13.84 1.03
C LEU A 14 12.81 -14.47 2.10
N LEU A 15 11.48 -14.44 1.91
CA LEU A 15 10.51 -15.06 2.82
C LEU A 15 10.74 -16.57 2.89
N GLU A 16 10.88 -17.25 1.76
CA GLU A 16 11.18 -18.69 1.71
C GLU A 16 12.50 -19.02 2.46
N SER A 17 13.53 -18.18 2.28
CA SER A 17 14.82 -18.34 2.95
C SER A 17 14.70 -18.16 4.47
N LEU A 18 13.87 -17.22 4.93
CA LEU A 18 13.63 -16.93 6.35
C LEU A 18 12.83 -18.06 7.03
N GLU A 19 11.79 -18.55 6.37
CA GLU A 19 10.91 -19.63 6.87
C GLU A 19 11.64 -20.97 6.94
N THR A 20 12.38 -21.32 5.88
CA THR A 20 13.08 -22.61 5.80
C THR A 20 14.41 -22.62 6.61
N SER A 21 14.82 -21.46 7.14
CA SER A 21 16.08 -21.29 7.90
C SER A 21 17.34 -21.81 7.18
N ARG A 22 17.33 -21.79 5.84
CA ARG A 22 18.39 -22.39 5.00
C ARG A 22 19.62 -21.50 4.77
N ALA A 23 19.54 -20.22 5.11
CA ALA A 23 20.58 -19.24 4.77
C ALA A 23 21.20 -18.60 6.03
N PRO A 24 22.52 -18.28 6.01
CA PRO A 24 23.15 -17.50 7.07
C PRO A 24 22.57 -16.09 7.11
N ILE A 25 22.59 -15.45 8.28
CA ILE A 25 21.89 -14.17 8.47
C ILE A 25 22.48 -13.04 7.62
N GLU A 26 23.77 -13.10 7.30
CA GLU A 26 24.44 -12.14 6.41
C GLU A 26 23.86 -12.17 4.99
N ALA A 27 23.60 -13.38 4.46
CA ALA A 27 22.99 -13.53 3.14
C ALA A 27 21.55 -13.00 3.13
N ILE A 28 20.82 -13.24 4.22
CA ILE A 28 19.46 -12.71 4.42
C ILE A 28 19.51 -11.18 4.47
N LEU A 29 20.37 -10.58 5.30
CA LEU A 29 20.53 -9.12 5.42
C LEU A 29 20.88 -8.47 4.08
N MET A 30 21.80 -9.07 3.31
CA MET A 30 22.16 -8.56 1.98
C MET A 30 20.98 -8.61 0.99
N LYS A 31 20.19 -9.69 1.01
CA LYS A 31 18.96 -9.80 0.21
C LYS A 31 17.91 -8.79 0.66
N THR A 32 17.68 -8.61 1.97
CA THR A 32 16.77 -7.59 2.51
C THR A 32 17.22 -6.19 2.12
N LYS A 33 18.53 -5.91 2.13
CA LYS A 33 19.07 -4.62 1.70
C LYS A 33 18.88 -4.39 0.21
N ARG A 34 19.01 -5.44 -0.62
CA ARG A 34 18.66 -5.38 -2.05
C ARG A 34 17.18 -5.04 -2.23
N LEU A 35 16.29 -5.67 -1.47
CA LEU A 35 14.85 -5.37 -1.50
C LEU A 35 14.58 -3.89 -1.15
N ALA A 36 15.17 -3.39 -0.06
CA ALA A 36 15.05 -1.99 0.36
C ALA A 36 15.52 -1.01 -0.74
N ARG A 37 16.62 -1.32 -1.46
CA ARG A 37 17.11 -0.53 -2.60
C ARG A 37 16.13 -0.52 -3.77
N LEU A 38 15.56 -1.67 -4.11
CA LEU A 38 14.56 -1.76 -5.19
C LEU A 38 13.33 -0.90 -4.86
N MET A 39 12.91 -0.90 -3.60
CA MET A 39 11.81 -0.08 -3.10
C MET A 39 12.16 1.40 -2.87
N ARG A 40 13.45 1.78 -2.97
CA ARG A 40 13.98 3.12 -2.62
C ARG A 40 13.67 3.52 -1.18
N ASP A 41 13.63 2.55 -0.29
CA ASP A 41 13.42 2.76 1.13
C ASP A 41 14.75 3.12 1.79
N THR A 42 14.96 4.42 2.07
CA THR A 42 16.19 4.94 2.68
C THR A 42 16.29 4.61 4.17
N ASP A 43 15.15 4.55 4.85
CA ASP A 43 15.05 4.24 6.27
C ASP A 43 15.45 2.78 6.50
N ALA A 44 14.90 1.86 5.70
CA ALA A 44 15.24 0.45 5.77
C ALA A 44 16.70 0.18 5.40
N GLN A 45 17.26 0.92 4.43
CA GLN A 45 18.69 0.79 4.12
C GLN A 45 19.57 1.19 5.31
N THR A 46 19.22 2.27 6.00
CA THR A 46 19.93 2.74 7.20
C THR A 46 19.80 1.72 8.33
N TRP A 47 18.59 1.23 8.59
CA TRP A 47 18.32 0.19 9.58
C TRP A 47 19.14 -1.08 9.31
N LEU A 48 19.09 -1.61 8.08
CA LEU A 48 19.79 -2.84 7.71
C LEU A 48 21.32 -2.68 7.74
N ASP A 49 21.83 -1.48 7.48
CA ASP A 49 23.25 -1.18 7.67
C ASP A 49 23.68 -1.26 9.13
N LEU A 50 22.85 -0.76 10.05
CA LEU A 50 23.07 -0.90 11.50
C LEU A 50 22.92 -2.34 11.96
N GLU A 51 21.96 -3.10 11.42
CA GLU A 51 21.81 -4.52 11.71
C GLU A 51 23.05 -5.33 11.28
N THR A 52 23.68 -4.93 10.17
CA THR A 52 24.88 -5.59 9.64
C THR A 52 26.15 -5.22 10.42
N ARG A 53 26.35 -3.93 10.70
CA ARG A 53 27.60 -3.39 11.30
C ARG A 53 27.58 -3.31 12.82
N GLY A 54 26.39 -3.26 13.41
CA GLY A 54 26.18 -2.91 14.82
C GLY A 54 25.80 -1.44 15.00
N TYR A 55 25.28 -1.13 16.18
CA TYR A 55 24.80 0.21 16.52
C TYR A 55 25.89 0.99 17.26
N PRO A 56 26.07 2.30 16.95
CA PRO A 56 27.05 3.13 17.64
C PRO A 56 26.63 3.41 19.09
N ASP A 57 27.59 3.78 19.95
CA ASP A 57 27.35 4.06 21.38
C ASP A 57 26.40 5.25 21.63
N SER A 58 26.33 6.17 20.67
CA SER A 58 25.43 7.34 20.68
C SER A 58 24.39 7.24 19.56
N PHE A 59 23.62 6.16 19.53
CA PHE A 59 22.56 5.96 18.55
C PHE A 59 21.28 6.71 18.93
N ASN A 60 20.71 7.46 17.97
CA ASN A 60 19.39 8.08 18.12
C ASN A 60 18.33 7.22 17.38
N PRO A 61 17.34 6.65 18.09
CA PRO A 61 16.25 5.87 17.49
C PRO A 61 15.46 6.56 16.38
N GLU A 62 15.45 7.89 16.34
CA GLU A 62 14.75 8.64 15.28
C GLU A 62 15.39 8.48 13.90
N GLN A 63 16.68 8.11 13.84
CA GLN A 63 17.37 7.85 12.58
C GLN A 63 16.79 6.67 11.79
N LEU A 64 15.99 5.80 12.43
CA LEU A 64 15.34 4.66 11.78
C LEU A 64 14.05 5.02 11.06
N GLY A 65 13.51 6.24 11.25
CA GLY A 65 12.26 6.68 10.64
C GLY A 65 11.15 5.64 10.76
N SER A 66 10.62 5.22 9.61
CA SER A 66 9.55 4.22 9.48
C SER A 66 9.92 2.82 10.00
N CYS A 67 11.21 2.47 10.00
CA CYS A 67 11.72 1.16 10.44
C CYS A 67 11.85 1.03 11.96
N LYS A 68 11.64 2.13 12.71
CA LYS A 68 11.60 2.10 14.18
C LYS A 68 10.60 1.07 14.72
N LYS A 69 9.48 0.85 14.02
CA LYS A 69 8.47 -0.15 14.38
C LYS A 69 9.05 -1.57 14.46
N TYR A 70 9.92 -1.94 13.53
CA TYR A 70 10.53 -3.28 13.49
C TYR A 70 11.58 -3.44 14.59
N ALA A 71 12.38 -2.41 14.84
CA ALA A 71 13.37 -2.43 15.92
C ALA A 71 12.73 -2.52 17.31
N LEU A 72 11.62 -1.81 17.53
CA LEU A 72 10.85 -1.89 18.78
C LEU A 72 10.18 -3.26 18.94
N ALA A 73 9.51 -3.76 17.89
CA ALA A 73 8.86 -5.06 17.91
C ALA A 73 9.86 -6.21 18.15
N ALA A 74 11.09 -6.08 17.64
CA ALA A 74 12.16 -7.04 17.86
C ALA A 74 12.71 -7.05 19.30
N GLY A 75 12.43 -6.00 20.09
CA GLY A 75 13.14 -5.77 21.35
C GLY A 75 14.59 -5.27 21.17
N ARG A 76 14.96 -4.83 19.96
CA ARG A 76 16.27 -4.21 19.66
C ARG A 76 16.45 -2.91 20.45
N ILE A 77 15.34 -2.18 20.60
CA ILE A 77 15.21 -0.95 21.38
C ILE A 77 14.12 -1.22 22.42
N THR A 78 14.44 -1.05 23.70
CA THR A 78 13.45 -1.16 24.77
C THR A 78 12.66 0.14 24.92
N SER A 79 11.48 0.07 25.54
CA SER A 79 10.62 1.23 25.83
C SER A 79 11.34 2.33 26.63
N ASP A 80 12.36 1.95 27.41
CA ASP A 80 13.18 2.84 28.23
C ASP A 80 14.34 3.49 27.44
N GLY A 81 14.44 3.26 26.13
CA GLY A 81 15.46 3.84 25.25
C GLY A 81 16.82 3.13 25.30
N LYS A 82 16.93 1.98 25.98
CA LYS A 82 18.14 1.13 25.92
C LYS A 82 18.09 0.29 24.65
N TYR A 83 19.26 -0.02 24.08
CA TYR A 83 19.35 -0.81 22.85
C TYR A 83 20.56 -1.73 22.85
N TYR A 84 20.51 -2.75 22.00
CA TYR A 84 21.60 -3.70 21.83
C TYR A 84 22.56 -3.25 20.72
N PHE A 85 23.82 -3.00 21.07
CA PHE A 85 24.87 -2.51 20.17
C PHE A 85 25.38 -3.56 19.17
N ILE A 86 25.23 -4.84 19.53
CA ILE A 86 25.80 -5.97 18.81
C ILE A 86 25.10 -6.16 17.47
N SER A 87 25.88 -6.39 16.40
CA SER A 87 25.33 -6.67 15.07
C SER A 87 24.61 -8.02 15.02
N LEU A 88 23.65 -8.16 14.11
CA LEU A 88 22.89 -9.39 13.96
C LEU A 88 23.76 -10.60 13.57
N PRO A 89 24.77 -10.48 12.69
CA PRO A 89 25.73 -11.57 12.44
C PRO A 89 26.51 -11.99 13.69
N LYS A 90 26.83 -11.03 14.57
CA LYS A 90 27.53 -11.33 15.82
C LYS A 90 26.63 -12.07 16.82
N PHE A 91 25.33 -11.79 16.83
CA PHE A 91 24.36 -12.60 17.58
C PHE A 91 24.30 -14.06 17.08
N GLU A 92 24.30 -14.27 15.76
CA GLU A 92 24.34 -15.63 15.19
C GLU A 92 25.64 -16.36 15.60
N ALA A 93 26.78 -15.67 15.53
CA ALA A 93 28.07 -16.23 15.92
C ALA A 93 28.15 -16.56 17.42
N GLN A 94 27.60 -15.69 18.28
CA GLN A 94 27.50 -15.93 19.72
C GLN A 94 26.61 -17.13 20.04
N GLY A 95 25.45 -17.25 19.40
CA GLY A 95 24.57 -18.40 19.56
C GLY A 95 25.26 -19.73 19.22
N LYS A 96 25.98 -19.78 18.09
CA LYS A 96 26.76 -20.97 17.69
C LYS A 96 27.90 -21.27 18.66
N SER A 97 28.58 -20.24 19.16
CA SER A 97 29.65 -20.40 20.15
C SER A 97 29.12 -20.93 21.48
N ASP A 98 28.02 -20.36 21.97
CA ASP A 98 27.37 -20.75 23.21
C ASP A 98 26.84 -22.20 23.12
N GLU A 99 26.26 -22.59 21.98
CA GLU A 99 25.83 -23.96 21.70
C GLU A 99 27.01 -24.96 21.75
N ALA A 100 28.12 -24.64 21.08
CA ALA A 100 29.32 -25.47 21.10
C ALA A 100 29.92 -25.63 22.50
N LEU A 101 29.89 -24.56 23.32
CA LEU A 101 30.32 -24.62 24.73
C LEU A 101 29.40 -25.52 25.56
N ILE A 102 28.08 -25.40 25.40
CA ILE A 102 27.10 -26.25 26.10
C ILE A 102 27.31 -27.72 25.74
N ASP A 103 27.56 -28.04 24.46
CA ASP A 103 27.79 -29.41 24.01
C ASP A 103 29.15 -29.97 24.48
N ALA A 104 30.19 -29.15 24.52
CA ALA A 104 31.48 -29.51 25.13
C ALA A 104 31.32 -29.82 26.62
N LEU A 105 30.52 -29.03 27.35
CA LEU A 105 30.22 -29.25 28.76
C LEU A 105 29.41 -30.52 29.01
N ARG A 106 28.43 -30.84 28.16
CA ARG A 106 27.70 -32.11 28.21
C ARG A 106 28.61 -33.33 28.02
N SER A 107 29.65 -33.17 27.21
CA SER A 107 30.60 -34.24 26.88
C SER A 107 31.68 -34.43 27.95
N SER A 108 31.89 -33.44 28.83
CA SER A 108 32.85 -33.51 29.94
C SER A 108 32.32 -34.40 31.07
N ARG A 109 32.95 -35.56 31.30
CA ARG A 109 32.64 -36.43 32.45
C ARG A 109 33.14 -35.79 33.75
N PRO A 110 32.40 -35.84 34.87
CA PRO A 110 32.93 -35.42 36.15
C PRO A 110 34.12 -36.30 36.53
N ILE A 111 35.25 -35.67 36.88
CA ILE A 111 36.42 -36.37 37.41
C ILE A 111 36.01 -36.91 38.80
N ALA A 112 35.70 -38.20 38.88
CA ALA A 112 35.41 -38.88 40.13
C ALA A 112 36.72 -39.16 40.87
N THR A 113 37.38 -38.12 41.39
CA THR A 113 38.47 -38.28 42.36
C THR A 113 37.89 -38.44 43.75
N LYS A 114 38.12 -39.59 44.39
CA LYS A 114 37.86 -39.77 45.83
C LYS A 114 38.75 -38.78 46.59
N ALA A 115 38.18 -37.67 47.06
CA ALA A 115 38.88 -36.70 47.91
C ALA A 115 39.39 -37.40 49.17
N LYS A 116 40.67 -37.26 49.48
CA LYS A 116 41.31 -37.92 50.62
C LYS A 116 41.31 -37.03 51.87
N ASP A 117 41.22 -35.71 51.71
CA ASP A 117 41.25 -34.73 52.81
C ASP A 117 40.07 -33.73 52.80
N PHE A 118 39.76 -33.15 53.97
CA PHE A 118 38.69 -32.14 54.14
C PHE A 118 38.95 -30.84 53.35
N LEU A 119 40.22 -30.45 53.22
CA LEU A 119 40.65 -29.31 52.38
C LEU A 119 40.52 -29.61 50.88
N GLU A 120 40.77 -30.85 50.46
CA GLU A 120 40.53 -31.30 49.08
C GLU A 120 39.04 -31.35 48.78
N LYS A 121 38.23 -31.76 49.77
CA LYS A 121 36.77 -31.79 49.65
C LYS A 121 36.18 -30.38 49.48
N SER A 122 36.57 -29.40 50.30
CA SER A 122 36.09 -28.01 50.15
C SER A 122 36.57 -27.36 48.84
N ALA A 123 37.81 -27.63 48.42
CA ALA A 123 38.32 -27.17 47.12
C ALA A 123 37.57 -27.82 45.94
N THR A 124 37.22 -29.11 46.05
CA THR A 124 36.44 -29.84 45.03
C THR A 124 35.00 -29.35 44.98
N GLU A 125 34.38 -29.08 46.13
CA GLU A 125 33.01 -28.52 46.24
C GLU A 125 32.95 -27.10 45.66
N ALA A 126 33.91 -26.24 45.98
CA ALA A 126 33.99 -24.87 45.42
C ALA A 126 34.23 -24.87 43.91
N LEU A 127 35.05 -25.80 43.39
CA LEU A 127 35.26 -25.97 41.95
C LEU A 127 33.98 -26.44 41.25
N LEU A 128 33.27 -27.41 41.83
CA LEU A 128 32.02 -27.93 41.27
C LEU A 128 30.91 -26.87 41.29
N GLU A 129 30.81 -26.07 42.35
CA GLU A 129 29.87 -24.96 42.46
C GLU A 129 30.19 -23.85 41.45
N SER A 130 31.46 -23.49 41.28
CA SER A 130 31.91 -22.54 40.25
C SER A 130 31.57 -23.04 38.85
N GLN A 131 31.79 -24.32 38.57
CA GLN A 131 31.48 -24.95 37.29
C GLN A 131 29.96 -24.99 37.03
N LEU A 132 29.15 -25.34 38.03
CA LEU A 132 27.68 -25.31 37.93
C LEU A 132 27.16 -23.89 37.69
N ASN A 133 27.67 -22.89 38.40
CA ASN A 133 27.30 -21.50 38.21
C ASN A 133 27.69 -21.00 36.81
N GLN A 134 28.87 -21.37 36.30
CA GLN A 134 29.28 -21.08 34.92
C GLN A 134 28.35 -21.74 33.89
N GLN A 135 27.96 -23.00 34.09
CA GLN A 135 27.02 -23.71 33.21
C GLN A 135 25.64 -23.05 33.20
N VAL A 136 25.10 -22.71 34.37
CA VAL A 136 23.81 -22.03 34.50
C VAL A 136 23.85 -20.67 33.80
N GLN A 137 24.93 -19.91 33.99
CA GLN A 137 25.10 -18.60 33.35
C GLN A 137 25.23 -18.72 31.83
N GLN A 138 25.99 -19.68 31.31
CA GLN A 138 26.13 -19.90 29.87
C GLN A 138 24.80 -20.32 29.23
N LYS A 139 24.05 -21.21 29.87
CA LYS A 139 22.72 -21.61 29.40
C LYS A 139 21.76 -20.41 29.37
N LYS A 140 21.82 -19.55 30.39
CA LYS A 140 21.00 -18.33 30.44
C LYS A 140 21.35 -17.38 29.30
N ASN A 141 22.65 -17.10 29.11
CA ASN A 141 23.14 -16.26 28.01
C ASN A 141 22.70 -16.81 26.64
N TYR A 142 22.83 -18.13 26.42
CA TYR A 142 22.38 -18.79 25.20
C TYR A 142 20.89 -18.57 24.94
N VAL A 143 20.03 -18.81 25.94
CA VAL A 143 18.58 -18.64 25.80
C VAL A 143 18.22 -17.19 25.49
N ASP A 144 18.81 -16.23 26.22
CA ASP A 144 18.55 -14.81 26.03
C ASP A 144 19.02 -14.32 24.65
N ASN A 145 20.22 -14.73 24.22
CA ASN A 145 20.78 -14.42 22.89
C ASN A 145 19.93 -15.03 21.77
N GLN A 146 19.50 -16.29 21.93
CA GLN A 146 18.70 -17.00 20.93
C GLN A 146 17.29 -16.40 20.80
N ALA A 147 16.68 -15.99 21.93
CA ALA A 147 15.40 -15.31 21.93
C ALA A 147 15.45 -13.96 21.19
N LEU A 148 16.48 -13.15 21.47
CA LEU A 148 16.68 -11.88 20.78
C LEU A 148 16.99 -12.08 19.29
N PHE A 149 17.84 -13.06 18.95
CA PHE A 149 18.15 -13.40 17.56
C PHE A 149 16.91 -13.82 16.77
N ALA A 150 16.07 -14.69 17.33
CA ALA A 150 14.81 -15.11 16.72
C ALA A 150 13.85 -13.92 16.52
N SER A 151 13.79 -13.02 17.50
CA SER A 151 12.99 -11.79 17.43
C SER A 151 13.48 -10.83 16.34
N LEU A 152 14.81 -10.64 16.20
CA LEU A 152 15.40 -9.83 15.13
C LEU A 152 15.17 -10.45 13.74
N LYS A 153 15.24 -11.78 13.64
CA LYS A 153 14.89 -12.51 12.41
C LYS A 153 13.42 -12.31 12.04
N SER A 154 12.52 -12.33 13.04
CA SER A 154 11.09 -12.02 12.85
C SER A 154 10.88 -10.60 12.35
N ALA A 155 11.68 -9.63 12.81
CA ALA A 155 11.60 -8.26 12.30
C ALA A 155 12.01 -8.13 10.83
N LEU A 156 13.05 -8.84 10.38
CA LEU A 156 13.41 -8.92 8.95
C LEU A 156 12.29 -9.57 8.12
N HIS A 157 11.65 -10.61 8.66
CA HIS A 157 10.50 -11.25 8.04
C HIS A 157 9.33 -10.28 7.91
N ASN A 158 8.94 -9.60 8.99
CA ASN A 158 7.84 -8.62 8.98
C ASN A 158 8.10 -7.48 7.98
N TYR A 159 9.34 -7.00 7.87
CA TYR A 159 9.69 -6.03 6.83
C TYR A 159 9.48 -6.60 5.43
N ALA A 160 9.99 -7.80 5.15
CA ALA A 160 9.82 -8.45 3.85
C ALA A 160 8.33 -8.69 3.51
N THR A 161 7.54 -9.12 4.49
CA THR A 161 6.08 -9.31 4.35
C THR A 161 5.38 -7.98 4.07
N ASP A 162 5.67 -6.92 4.82
CA ASP A 162 5.06 -5.60 4.61
C ASP A 162 5.35 -5.07 3.19
N ILE A 163 6.59 -5.22 2.71
CA ILE A 163 6.95 -4.85 1.34
C ILE A 163 6.23 -5.72 0.31
N TYR A 164 6.17 -7.03 0.52
CA TYR A 164 5.48 -7.96 -0.36
C TYR A 164 3.99 -7.61 -0.51
N LEU A 165 3.29 -7.42 0.61
CA LEU A 165 1.89 -7.00 0.63
C LEU A 165 1.67 -5.62 0.00
N SER A 166 2.61 -4.69 0.20
CA SER A 166 2.55 -3.37 -0.42
C SER A 166 2.67 -3.43 -1.95
N ILE A 167 3.49 -4.34 -2.48
CA ILE A 167 3.59 -4.58 -3.92
C ILE A 167 2.29 -5.20 -4.44
N GLU A 168 1.78 -6.26 -3.80
CA GLU A 168 0.53 -6.92 -4.21
C GLU A 168 -0.67 -5.94 -4.19
N LEU A 169 -0.77 -5.10 -3.15
CA LEU A 169 -1.80 -4.07 -3.08
C LEU A 169 -1.68 -3.07 -4.25
N GLY A 170 -0.45 -2.71 -4.62
CA GLY A 170 -0.19 -1.86 -5.78
C GLY A 170 -0.69 -2.47 -7.08
N ASP A 171 -0.44 -3.77 -7.29
CA ASP A 171 -0.90 -4.50 -8.48
C ASP A 171 -2.41 -4.55 -8.58
N VAL A 172 -3.09 -4.87 -7.47
CA VAL A 172 -4.56 -4.91 -7.42
C VAL A 172 -5.16 -3.54 -7.73
N ALA A 173 -4.59 -2.48 -7.18
CA ALA A 173 -5.04 -1.12 -7.48
C ALA A 173 -4.83 -0.78 -8.96
N GLU A 174 -3.64 -1.07 -9.51
CA GLU A 174 -3.32 -0.85 -10.92
C GLU A 174 -4.28 -1.60 -11.85
N GLU A 175 -4.57 -2.88 -11.55
CA GLU A 175 -5.50 -3.69 -12.34
C GLU A 175 -6.92 -3.10 -12.34
N ILE A 176 -7.44 -2.68 -11.18
CA ILE A 176 -8.78 -2.06 -11.08
C ILE A 176 -8.85 -0.79 -11.94
N PHE A 177 -7.81 0.05 -11.89
CA PHE A 177 -7.77 1.28 -12.68
C PHE A 177 -7.57 1.02 -14.17
N GLU A 178 -6.75 0.05 -14.56
CA GLU A 178 -6.54 -0.32 -15.97
C GLU A 178 -7.81 -0.94 -16.59
N GLN A 179 -8.57 -1.73 -15.82
CA GLN A 179 -9.90 -2.21 -16.26
C GLN A 179 -10.87 -1.05 -16.47
N ALA A 180 -10.99 -0.15 -15.49
CA ALA A 180 -11.84 1.04 -15.61
C ALA A 180 -11.41 1.93 -16.80
N ARG A 181 -10.11 2.07 -17.01
CA ARG A 181 -9.54 2.78 -18.15
C ARG A 181 -9.92 2.14 -19.48
N GLY A 182 -9.79 0.82 -19.59
CA GLY A 182 -10.20 0.09 -20.79
C GLY A 182 -11.69 0.27 -21.11
N ASP A 183 -12.54 0.33 -20.09
CA ASP A 183 -13.96 0.64 -20.24
C ASP A 183 -14.19 2.06 -20.80
N VAL A 184 -13.56 3.06 -20.19
CA VAL A 184 -13.67 4.47 -20.62
C VAL A 184 -13.10 4.66 -22.03
N ASP A 185 -11.91 4.14 -22.32
CA ASP A 185 -11.25 4.30 -23.62
C ASP A 185 -12.09 3.68 -24.75
N SER A 186 -12.65 2.49 -24.51
CA SER A 186 -13.54 1.85 -25.48
C SER A 186 -14.83 2.65 -25.67
N PHE A 187 -15.41 3.20 -24.60
CA PHE A 187 -16.60 4.03 -24.66
C PHE A 187 -16.37 5.34 -25.42
N VAL A 188 -15.29 6.05 -25.11
CA VAL A 188 -14.89 7.30 -25.75
C VAL A 188 -14.67 7.09 -27.25
N ARG A 189 -14.00 5.99 -27.65
CA ARG A 189 -13.80 5.66 -29.07
C ARG A 189 -15.10 5.43 -29.84
N ILE A 190 -16.11 4.82 -29.21
CA ILE A 190 -17.38 4.47 -29.86
C ILE A 190 -18.33 5.69 -29.90
N HIS A 191 -18.42 6.43 -28.79
CA HIS A 191 -19.48 7.43 -28.61
C HIS A 191 -19.00 8.86 -28.81
N CYS A 192 -17.75 9.20 -28.49
CA CYS A 192 -17.32 10.59 -28.53
C CYS A 192 -15.80 10.77 -28.64
N SER A 193 -15.26 10.84 -29.86
CA SER A 193 -13.83 11.10 -30.06
C SER A 193 -13.35 12.42 -29.44
N LYS A 194 -14.20 13.44 -29.42
CA LYS A 194 -13.91 14.76 -28.82
C LYS A 194 -13.67 14.69 -27.31
N ALA A 195 -14.25 13.69 -26.63
CA ALA A 195 -14.02 13.48 -25.20
C ALA A 195 -12.56 13.06 -24.91
N ALA A 196 -11.88 12.39 -25.86
CA ALA A 196 -10.47 12.00 -25.71
C ALA A 196 -9.55 13.24 -25.65
N GLU A 197 -9.75 14.19 -26.57
CA GLU A 197 -8.98 15.45 -26.60
C GLU A 197 -9.20 16.26 -25.32
N GLN A 198 -10.43 16.26 -24.80
CA GLN A 198 -10.77 16.94 -23.55
C GLN A 198 -10.11 16.29 -22.33
N LEU A 199 -10.02 14.96 -22.27
CA LEU A 199 -9.32 14.23 -21.22
C LEU A 199 -7.82 14.56 -21.20
N VAL A 200 -7.18 14.60 -22.36
CA VAL A 200 -5.76 15.01 -22.48
C VAL A 200 -5.57 16.45 -21.98
N ALA A 201 -6.42 17.37 -22.45
CA ALA A 201 -6.34 18.78 -22.05
C ALA A 201 -6.66 19.01 -20.56
N ILE A 202 -7.45 18.15 -19.92
CA ILE A 202 -7.67 18.19 -18.46
C ILE A 202 -6.38 17.80 -17.74
N ASN A 203 -5.72 16.73 -18.18
CA ASN A 203 -4.49 16.24 -17.56
C ASN A 203 -3.33 17.24 -17.69
N GLU A 204 -3.15 17.85 -18.86
CA GLU A 204 -2.12 18.89 -19.08
C GLU A 204 -2.29 20.07 -18.12
N ARG A 205 -3.51 20.58 -17.98
CA ARG A 205 -3.82 21.68 -17.04
C ARG A 205 -3.59 21.30 -15.59
N LEU A 206 -3.82 20.03 -15.23
CA LEU A 206 -3.55 19.55 -13.88
C LEU A 206 -2.04 19.45 -13.59
N HIS A 207 -1.22 19.19 -14.63
CA HIS A 207 0.23 19.11 -14.52
C HIS A 207 0.93 20.47 -14.38
N GLU A 208 0.36 21.54 -14.93
CA GLU A 208 0.90 22.92 -14.78
C GLU A 208 0.92 23.41 -13.33
N ASP A 209 0.10 22.81 -12.46
CA ASP A 209 0.03 23.03 -11.01
C ASP A 209 -0.19 24.50 -10.55
N LEU A 210 -0.73 25.34 -11.44
CA LEU A 210 -1.15 26.71 -11.14
C LEU A 210 -2.61 26.77 -10.68
N PRO A 211 -2.99 27.68 -9.74
CA PRO A 211 -4.37 27.80 -9.27
C PRO A 211 -5.40 28.01 -10.40
N GLU A 212 -5.06 28.82 -11.41
CA GLU A 212 -5.92 29.06 -12.57
C GLU A 212 -6.07 27.82 -13.45
N SER A 213 -4.97 27.10 -13.69
CA SER A 213 -4.97 25.84 -14.45
C SER A 213 -5.82 24.77 -13.77
N ARG A 214 -5.81 24.69 -12.43
CA ARG A 214 -6.67 23.79 -11.64
C ARG A 214 -8.16 24.11 -11.84
N ALA A 215 -8.56 25.37 -11.72
CA ALA A 215 -9.95 25.79 -11.93
C ALA A 215 -10.40 25.59 -13.39
N ALA A 216 -9.49 25.81 -14.35
CA ALA A 216 -9.71 25.55 -15.76
C ALA A 216 -9.84 24.05 -16.07
N ALA A 217 -9.11 23.18 -15.37
CA ALA A 217 -9.25 21.73 -15.47
C ALA A 217 -10.65 21.28 -15.03
N LEU A 218 -11.16 21.77 -13.90
CA LEU A 218 -12.52 21.45 -13.43
C LEU A 218 -13.62 21.99 -14.36
N THR A 219 -13.42 23.19 -14.90
CA THR A 219 -14.31 23.72 -15.94
C THR A 219 -14.30 22.81 -17.18
N SER A 220 -13.15 22.24 -17.52
CA SER A 220 -13.01 21.29 -18.63
C SER A 220 -13.66 19.94 -18.32
N CYS A 221 -13.63 19.46 -17.07
CA CYS A 221 -14.41 18.30 -16.62
C CYS A 221 -15.92 18.50 -16.85
N ARG A 222 -16.46 19.69 -16.53
CA ARG A 222 -17.87 20.02 -16.83
C ARG A 222 -18.16 19.93 -18.33
N ARG A 223 -17.30 20.51 -19.16
CA ARG A 223 -17.44 20.49 -20.64
C ARG A 223 -17.35 19.08 -21.20
N LEU A 224 -16.50 18.24 -20.61
CA LEU A 224 -16.40 16.81 -20.94
C LEU A 224 -17.73 16.09 -20.67
N LEU A 225 -18.33 16.29 -19.49
CA LEU A 225 -19.64 15.71 -19.17
C LEU A 225 -20.74 16.22 -20.10
N MET A 226 -20.73 17.50 -20.48
CA MET A 226 -21.66 18.04 -21.50
C MET A 226 -21.48 17.34 -22.85
N THR A 227 -20.23 17.16 -23.28
CA THR A 227 -19.88 16.56 -24.57
C THR A 227 -20.30 15.08 -24.62
N VAL A 228 -20.14 14.36 -23.51
CA VAL A 228 -20.64 12.99 -23.38
C VAL A 228 -22.17 12.96 -23.33
N ALA A 229 -22.80 13.88 -22.61
CA ALA A 229 -24.26 14.00 -22.58
C ALA A 229 -24.83 14.27 -23.98
N ASP A 230 -24.20 15.13 -24.78
CA ASP A 230 -24.63 15.45 -26.14
C ASP A 230 -24.64 14.21 -27.05
N SER A 231 -23.68 13.31 -26.88
CA SER A 231 -23.61 12.05 -27.63
C SER A 231 -24.64 11.02 -27.17
N LEU A 232 -24.88 10.92 -25.86
CA LEU A 232 -25.76 9.90 -25.29
C LEU A 232 -27.24 10.27 -25.30
N PHE A 233 -27.54 11.53 -25.00
CA PHE A 233 -28.88 12.09 -24.97
C PHE A 233 -28.82 13.53 -25.49
N PRO A 234 -29.00 13.72 -26.82
CA PRO A 234 -28.97 15.03 -27.44
C PRO A 234 -29.96 16.00 -26.78
N PRO A 235 -29.66 17.31 -26.76
CA PRO A 235 -30.55 18.28 -26.15
C PRO A 235 -31.92 18.31 -26.85
N GLN A 236 -32.99 18.45 -26.07
CA GLN A 236 -34.36 18.49 -26.55
C GLN A 236 -35.10 19.70 -25.96
N ASP A 237 -35.98 20.30 -26.75
CA ASP A 237 -36.84 21.41 -26.30
C ASP A 237 -37.98 20.91 -25.39
N GLN A 238 -38.43 19.68 -25.62
CA GLN A 238 -39.45 19.05 -24.79
C GLN A 238 -38.83 18.54 -23.49
N PRO A 239 -39.46 18.78 -22.34
CA PRO A 239 -38.93 18.31 -21.08
C PRO A 239 -39.11 16.79 -20.96
N TRP A 240 -38.13 16.13 -20.36
CA TRP A 240 -38.17 14.70 -20.09
C TRP A 240 -38.86 14.44 -18.76
N THR A 241 -39.71 13.41 -18.70
CA THR A 241 -40.38 12.99 -17.47
C THR A 241 -39.71 11.73 -16.95
N ASP A 242 -39.13 11.83 -15.75
CA ASP A 242 -38.52 10.75 -14.98
C ASP A 242 -39.59 9.73 -14.53
N SER A 243 -39.20 8.48 -14.26
CA SER A 243 -39.99 7.41 -13.63
C SER A 243 -40.86 7.87 -12.45
N ASN A 244 -40.39 8.86 -11.69
CA ASN A 244 -41.11 9.49 -10.57
C ASN A 244 -42.14 10.56 -10.99
N ARG A 245 -42.51 10.63 -12.27
CA ARG A 245 -43.39 11.65 -12.88
C ARG A 245 -42.90 13.09 -12.70
N LYS A 246 -41.60 13.28 -12.49
CA LYS A 246 -40.99 14.61 -12.35
C LYS A 246 -40.50 15.10 -13.72
N THR A 247 -41.04 16.23 -14.16
CA THR A 247 -40.64 16.88 -15.40
C THR A 247 -39.31 17.62 -15.21
N ARG A 248 -38.27 17.24 -15.97
CA ARG A 248 -36.94 17.85 -15.95
C ARG A 248 -36.62 18.45 -17.34
N LYS A 249 -36.02 19.65 -17.35
CA LYS A 249 -35.51 20.24 -18.59
C LYS A 249 -34.26 19.49 -19.05
N VAL A 250 -34.16 19.25 -20.35
CA VAL A 250 -33.07 18.50 -21.00
C VAL A 250 -32.48 19.31 -22.17
N GLY A 251 -32.26 20.61 -21.94
CA GLY A 251 -31.62 21.51 -22.91
C GLY A 251 -30.09 21.36 -22.93
N SER A 252 -29.40 22.24 -23.65
CA SER A 252 -27.96 22.15 -23.85
C SER A 252 -27.17 22.29 -22.54
N GLU A 253 -27.59 23.17 -21.63
CA GLU A 253 -26.93 23.41 -20.35
C GLU A 253 -27.30 22.38 -19.27
N GLU A 254 -28.42 21.67 -19.43
CA GLU A 254 -28.90 20.66 -18.47
C GLU A 254 -28.23 19.28 -18.66
N TYR A 255 -26.91 19.24 -18.86
CA TYR A 255 -26.14 18.01 -19.06
C TYR A 255 -26.39 16.96 -17.97
N LYS A 256 -26.53 17.39 -16.71
CA LYS A 256 -26.88 16.50 -15.59
C LYS A 256 -28.18 15.74 -15.84
N ASN A 257 -29.24 16.45 -16.25
CA ASN A 257 -30.54 15.83 -16.48
C ASN A 257 -30.49 14.90 -17.69
N ARG A 258 -29.69 15.24 -18.72
CA ARG A 258 -29.49 14.41 -19.91
C ARG A 258 -28.74 13.10 -19.60
N LEU A 259 -27.70 13.17 -18.77
CA LEU A 259 -26.98 11.99 -18.29
C LEU A 259 -27.89 11.10 -17.42
N LEU A 260 -28.70 11.70 -16.54
CA LEU A 260 -29.69 10.97 -15.74
C LEU A 260 -30.74 10.27 -16.61
N ALA A 261 -31.25 10.95 -17.63
CA ALA A 261 -32.21 10.36 -18.57
C ALA A 261 -31.61 9.15 -19.30
N TYR A 262 -30.34 9.22 -19.71
CA TYR A 262 -29.64 8.09 -20.31
C TYR A 262 -29.47 6.92 -19.33
N VAL A 263 -29.04 7.20 -18.09
CA VAL A 263 -28.82 6.18 -17.05
C VAL A 263 -30.13 5.47 -16.73
N GLU A 264 -31.23 6.21 -16.58
CA GLU A 264 -32.56 5.64 -16.31
C GLU A 264 -33.02 4.70 -17.43
N GLN A 265 -32.74 5.02 -18.69
CA GLN A 265 -33.07 4.15 -19.82
C GLN A 265 -32.29 2.82 -19.83
N LYS A 266 -31.17 2.74 -19.10
CA LYS A 266 -30.22 1.62 -19.13
C LYS A 266 -30.22 0.79 -17.84
N ILE A 267 -30.65 1.35 -16.72
CA ILE A 267 -30.69 0.67 -15.42
C ILE A 267 -32.10 0.17 -15.13
N SER A 268 -32.21 -1.12 -14.77
CA SER A 268 -33.47 -1.73 -14.35
C SER A 268 -33.68 -1.75 -12.82
N SER A 269 -32.66 -1.40 -12.03
CA SER A 269 -32.67 -1.47 -10.57
C SER A 269 -32.68 -0.08 -9.94
N ASP A 270 -33.74 0.23 -9.17
CA ASP A 270 -33.90 1.52 -8.48
C ASP A 270 -32.77 1.83 -7.48
N SER A 271 -32.22 0.81 -6.81
CA SER A 271 -31.11 1.00 -5.89
C SER A 271 -29.82 1.39 -6.63
N SER A 272 -29.54 0.76 -7.77
CA SER A 272 -28.38 1.12 -8.61
C SER A 272 -28.55 2.51 -9.22
N PHE A 273 -29.77 2.86 -9.63
CA PHE A 273 -30.07 4.19 -10.17
C PHE A 273 -29.87 5.29 -9.14
N SER A 274 -30.38 5.12 -7.91
CA SER A 274 -30.27 6.13 -6.85
C SER A 274 -28.81 6.41 -6.40
N ILE A 275 -27.93 5.40 -6.46
CA ILE A 275 -26.50 5.56 -6.21
C ILE A 275 -25.88 6.50 -7.26
N ILE A 276 -26.10 6.21 -8.55
CA ILE A 276 -25.55 7.02 -9.66
C ILE A 276 -26.12 8.44 -9.65
N VAL A 277 -27.41 8.58 -9.31
CA VAL A 277 -28.05 9.90 -9.15
C VAL A 277 -27.32 10.73 -8.09
N SER A 278 -27.04 10.13 -6.93
CA SER A 278 -26.34 10.82 -5.83
C SER A 278 -24.92 11.21 -6.23
N GLU A 279 -24.23 10.34 -6.96
CA GLU A 279 -22.87 10.59 -7.45
C GLU A 279 -22.81 11.75 -8.44
N ILE A 280 -23.66 11.75 -9.48
CA ILE A 280 -23.67 12.84 -10.47
C ILE A 280 -24.15 14.15 -9.86
N GLU A 281 -25.06 14.13 -8.89
CA GLU A 281 -25.49 15.34 -8.19
C GLU A 281 -24.34 15.95 -7.39
N HIS A 282 -23.59 15.14 -6.65
CA HIS A 282 -22.44 15.62 -5.89
C HIS A 282 -21.31 16.11 -6.81
N LEU A 283 -20.99 15.36 -7.87
CA LEU A 283 -19.97 15.74 -8.85
C LEU A 283 -20.36 17.04 -9.57
N ALA A 284 -21.59 17.13 -10.08
CA ALA A 284 -22.06 18.31 -10.78
C ALA A 284 -22.11 19.55 -9.87
N ALA A 285 -22.58 19.40 -8.61
CA ALA A 285 -22.60 20.50 -7.65
C ALA A 285 -21.19 21.08 -7.43
N ARG A 286 -20.18 20.20 -7.33
CA ARG A 286 -18.77 20.59 -7.20
C ARG A 286 -18.24 21.30 -8.43
N LEU A 287 -18.45 20.73 -9.63
CA LEU A 287 -17.97 21.30 -10.89
C LEU A 287 -18.65 22.65 -11.20
N ASP A 288 -19.96 22.75 -10.97
CA ASP A 288 -20.74 23.97 -11.21
C ASP A 288 -20.37 25.08 -10.22
N ALA A 289 -20.02 24.74 -8.96
CA ALA A 289 -19.56 25.72 -7.98
C ALA A 289 -18.25 26.38 -8.41
N VAL A 290 -17.31 25.59 -8.94
CA VAL A 290 -16.04 26.12 -9.46
C VAL A 290 -16.28 26.92 -10.74
N TYR A 291 -17.06 26.39 -11.68
CA TYR A 291 -17.41 27.08 -12.91
C TYR A 291 -18.02 28.47 -12.65
N LYS A 292 -18.97 28.57 -11.72
CA LYS A 292 -19.61 29.85 -11.35
C LYS A 292 -18.62 30.88 -10.79
N LYS A 293 -17.60 30.45 -10.05
CA LYS A 293 -16.55 31.35 -9.53
C LYS A 293 -15.66 31.85 -10.67
N VAL A 294 -15.23 30.95 -11.55
CA VAL A 294 -14.41 31.26 -12.73
C VAL A 294 -15.13 32.23 -13.67
N CYS A 295 -16.41 31.98 -13.98
CA CYS A 295 -17.20 32.88 -14.84
C CYS A 295 -17.39 34.28 -14.25
N LYS A 296 -17.35 34.43 -12.92
CA LYS A 296 -17.44 35.74 -12.25
C LYS A 296 -16.09 36.46 -12.16
N GLY A 297 -15.02 35.89 -12.71
CA GLY A 297 -13.67 36.43 -12.58
C GLY A 297 -13.11 36.36 -11.15
N VAL A 298 -13.73 35.55 -10.28
CA VAL A 298 -13.25 35.35 -8.91
C VAL A 298 -12.31 34.15 -8.94
N HIS A 299 -11.09 34.31 -8.42
CA HIS A 299 -10.18 33.19 -8.27
C HIS A 299 -10.87 32.10 -7.42
N ALA A 300 -11.16 30.97 -8.05
CA ALA A 300 -11.58 29.79 -7.32
C ALA A 300 -10.32 29.24 -6.64
N ASP A 301 -10.21 29.46 -5.33
CA ASP A 301 -9.17 28.82 -4.53
C ASP A 301 -9.46 27.32 -4.48
N VAL A 302 -8.81 26.57 -5.37
CA VAL A 302 -8.95 25.12 -5.52
C VAL A 302 -7.60 24.50 -5.20
N SER A 303 -7.56 23.66 -4.17
CA SER A 303 -6.33 22.96 -3.80
C SER A 303 -5.93 21.95 -4.88
N LYS A 304 -4.65 21.57 -4.90
CA LYS A 304 -4.15 20.57 -5.85
C LYS A 304 -4.85 19.23 -5.66
N GLU A 305 -5.01 18.83 -4.41
CA GLU A 305 -5.68 17.60 -4.00
C GLU A 305 -7.16 17.64 -4.38
N GLU A 306 -7.80 18.79 -4.20
CA GLU A 306 -9.20 19.00 -4.57
C GLU A 306 -9.38 18.83 -6.08
N ALA A 307 -8.57 19.53 -6.88
CA ALA A 307 -8.61 19.42 -8.34
C ALA A 307 -8.37 17.98 -8.81
N ARG A 308 -7.34 17.32 -8.27
CA ARG A 308 -7.01 15.93 -8.61
C ARG A 308 -8.16 14.97 -8.32
N LEU A 309 -8.77 15.05 -7.14
CA LEU A 309 -9.89 14.18 -6.76
C LEU A 309 -11.12 14.41 -7.64
N ALA A 310 -11.42 15.66 -8.01
CA ALA A 310 -12.55 15.94 -8.89
C ALA A 310 -12.33 15.41 -10.31
N VAL A 311 -11.10 15.47 -10.84
CA VAL A 311 -10.75 14.85 -12.13
C VAL A 311 -10.91 13.33 -12.05
N ILE A 312 -10.40 12.69 -10.99
CA ILE A 312 -10.55 11.24 -10.78
C ILE A 312 -12.02 10.85 -10.69
N HIS A 313 -12.85 11.58 -9.93
CA HIS A 313 -14.28 11.31 -9.83
C HIS A 313 -14.98 11.48 -11.19
N THR A 314 -14.60 12.49 -11.97
CA THR A 314 -15.13 12.66 -13.33
C THR A 314 -14.79 11.45 -14.20
N TYR A 315 -13.57 10.93 -14.09
CA TYR A 315 -13.13 9.76 -14.85
C TYR A 315 -13.85 8.48 -14.41
N LEU A 316 -13.99 8.25 -13.11
CA LEU A 316 -14.72 7.09 -12.57
C LEU A 316 -16.20 7.11 -12.98
N PHE A 317 -16.84 8.27 -12.91
CA PHE A 317 -18.22 8.44 -13.38
C PHE A 317 -18.38 8.13 -14.88
N LEU A 318 -17.40 8.52 -15.72
CA LEU A 318 -17.37 8.08 -17.12
C LEU A 318 -17.22 6.56 -17.26
N GLY A 319 -16.44 5.93 -16.38
CA GLY A 319 -16.32 4.47 -16.31
C GLY A 319 -17.65 3.80 -15.98
N GLU A 320 -18.45 4.38 -15.08
CA GLU A 320 -19.80 3.87 -14.79
C GLU A 320 -20.72 3.96 -16.01
N ILE A 321 -20.75 5.11 -16.67
CA ILE A 321 -21.52 5.31 -17.91
C ILE A 321 -21.07 4.32 -19.00
N ALA A 322 -19.76 4.14 -19.15
CA ALA A 322 -19.18 3.21 -20.11
C ALA A 322 -19.65 1.77 -19.85
N ARG A 323 -19.66 1.34 -18.59
CA ARG A 323 -20.19 0.02 -18.19
C ARG A 323 -21.68 -0.14 -18.49
N LEU A 324 -22.47 0.91 -18.31
CA LEU A 324 -23.90 0.89 -18.66
C LEU A 324 -24.13 0.81 -20.17
N SER A 325 -23.27 1.43 -20.98
CA SER A 325 -23.35 1.32 -22.44
C SER A 325 -23.09 -0.10 -22.93
N LYS A 326 -22.17 -0.83 -22.27
CA LYS A 326 -21.82 -2.22 -22.61
C LYS A 326 -22.90 -3.25 -22.29
N LYS A 327 -23.78 -3.00 -21.31
CA LYS A 327 -24.86 -3.94 -20.97
C LYS A 327 -25.99 -3.85 -22.00
N PRO A 328 -26.29 -4.90 -22.79
CA PRO A 328 -27.53 -4.95 -23.55
C PRO A 328 -28.71 -4.97 -22.56
N LYS A 329 -29.81 -4.30 -22.91
CA LYS A 329 -31.06 -4.39 -22.12
C LYS A 329 -31.41 -5.87 -21.98
N SER A 330 -31.39 -6.41 -20.76
CA SER A 330 -32.00 -7.70 -20.48
C SER A 330 -33.49 -7.59 -20.83
N GLY A 331 -33.92 -8.36 -21.84
CA GLY A 331 -35.17 -8.16 -22.56
C GLY A 331 -36.41 -8.15 -21.68
N GLY A 332 -37.23 -7.11 -21.85
CA GLY A 332 -38.67 -7.21 -21.69
C GLY A 332 -39.24 -7.56 -23.07
N GLY A 333 -39.72 -8.79 -23.23
CA GLY A 333 -40.44 -9.20 -24.42
C GLY A 333 -41.81 -8.53 -24.45
N GLU A 334 -42.10 -7.83 -25.54
CA GLU A 334 -43.47 -7.69 -26.03
C GLU A 334 -43.48 -8.12 -27.50
N GLN A 335 -44.06 -9.30 -27.73
CA GLN A 335 -44.58 -9.68 -29.02
C GLN A 335 -45.71 -8.70 -29.37
N GLN A 336 -45.53 -7.93 -30.43
CA GLN A 336 -46.64 -7.43 -31.23
C GLN A 336 -46.36 -7.79 -32.69
N THR A 337 -46.85 -8.96 -33.09
CA THR A 337 -47.21 -9.25 -34.47
C THR A 337 -48.72 -9.10 -34.58
N VAL A 338 -49.15 -8.17 -35.44
CA VAL A 338 -50.39 -8.29 -36.21
C VAL A 338 -50.02 -8.89 -37.56
#